data_AF-A0A7S0ND30-F1
#
_entry.id   AF-A0A7S0ND30-F1
#
_cell.length_a   1.000
_cell.length_b   1.000
_cell.length_c   1.000
_cell.angle_alpha   90.00
_cell.angle_beta   90.00
_cell.angle_gamma   90.00
#
_symmetry.space_group_name_H-M   'P 1'
#
loop_
_entity.id
_entity.type
_entity.pdbx_description
1 polymer ?
#
loop_
_entity_poly.entity_id
_entity_poly.type
_entity_poly.pdbx_seq_one_letter_code
_entity_poly.pdbx_strand_id
1 'polypeptide(L)'
;KICRFPEGCTLRASFGLQGAVPVSCHRHRQAGFVNLNCVRCCEPNCTSTASYGLEDTRRMIHCSKHRREGESCLRTHLCQNKRGCTRRGTFIQLLHPTDNSTKGTEKMYFCSLHRPDNIGWQFGVGSRCQEQGCQKHASFGVQGSKKALYCVLHKQKIHCNVKNRRCCAPECTSLAVYGCNGENPIFCRKHKDDLHVRLIRK
;
A
#
# COMPACT_ATOMS: atom_id res chain seq x y z
N LYS A 1 -4.20 21.55 -4.68
CA LYS A 1 -4.93 21.80 -5.95
C LYS A 1 -5.92 20.66 -6.18
N ILE A 2 -7.21 20.96 -6.15
CA ILE A 2 -8.32 20.01 -6.40
C ILE A 2 -8.56 19.86 -7.91
N CYS A 3 -9.19 18.75 -8.29
CA CYS A 3 -9.54 18.42 -9.67
C CYS A 3 -10.58 19.40 -10.21
N ARG A 4 -10.37 19.90 -11.43
CA ARG A 4 -11.27 20.85 -12.11
C ARG A 4 -12.38 20.17 -12.92
N PHE A 5 -12.37 18.85 -12.98
CA PHE A 5 -13.27 18.07 -13.84
C PHE A 5 -13.96 16.96 -13.04
N PRO A 6 -15.23 16.66 -13.33
CA PRO A 6 -16.25 17.69 -13.62
C PRO A 6 -16.33 18.68 -12.45
N GLU A 7 -17.05 19.79 -12.62
CA GLU A 7 -17.22 20.76 -11.52
C GLU A 7 -17.77 20.07 -10.26
N GLY A 8 -17.22 20.42 -9.09
CA GLY A 8 -17.53 19.78 -7.81
C GLY A 8 -16.68 18.55 -7.45
N CYS A 9 -15.67 18.17 -8.24
CA CYS A 9 -14.77 17.07 -7.87
C CYS A 9 -13.87 17.41 -6.67
N THR A 10 -13.97 16.61 -5.60
CA THR A 10 -13.19 16.81 -4.36
C THR A 10 -11.82 16.13 -4.37
N LEU A 11 -11.48 15.38 -5.42
CA LEU A 11 -10.22 14.65 -5.52
C LEU A 11 -9.05 15.59 -5.84
N ARG A 12 -7.86 15.27 -5.33
CA ARG A 12 -6.63 16.02 -5.64
C ARG A 12 -6.28 15.92 -7.13
N ALA A 13 -5.93 17.05 -7.75
CA ALA A 13 -5.38 17.08 -9.10
C ALA A 13 -3.95 16.53 -9.11
N SER A 14 -3.68 15.65 -10.07
CA SER A 14 -2.38 15.00 -10.25
C SER A 14 -2.00 14.80 -11.72
N PHE A 15 -2.94 14.99 -12.64
CA PHE A 15 -2.75 14.81 -14.08
C PHE A 15 -2.90 16.13 -14.84
N GLY A 16 -2.14 16.26 -15.92
CA GLY A 16 -2.15 17.40 -16.84
C GLY A 16 -1.22 17.17 -18.02
N LEU A 17 -1.11 18.18 -18.89
CA LEU A 17 -0.11 18.21 -19.95
C LEU A 17 1.29 18.37 -19.37
N GLN A 18 2.30 17.83 -20.05
CA GLN A 18 3.69 17.91 -19.59
C GLN A 18 4.13 19.38 -19.45
N GLY A 19 4.75 19.72 -18.32
CA GLY A 19 5.16 21.09 -17.99
C GLY A 19 4.05 22.01 -17.48
N ALA A 20 2.79 21.59 -17.56
CA ALA A 20 1.66 22.34 -17.00
C ALA A 20 1.47 22.08 -15.50
N VAL A 21 0.53 22.80 -14.88
CA VAL A 21 0.05 22.46 -13.54
C VAL A 21 -0.96 21.31 -13.62
N PRO A 22 -1.02 20.42 -12.60
CA PRO A 22 -2.04 19.38 -12.57
C PRO A 22 -3.45 19.98 -12.47
N VAL A 23 -4.36 19.55 -13.35
CA VAL A 23 -5.74 20.04 -13.43
C VAL A 23 -6.79 18.95 -13.23
N SER A 24 -6.45 17.68 -13.47
CA SER A 24 -7.38 16.56 -13.29
C SER A 24 -6.86 15.50 -12.32
N CYS A 25 -7.78 14.75 -11.69
CA CYS A 25 -7.45 13.61 -10.83
C CYS A 25 -7.32 12.33 -11.66
N HIS A 26 -6.94 11.23 -11.01
CA HIS A 26 -6.83 9.92 -11.64
C HIS A 26 -8.14 9.41 -12.27
N ARG A 27 -9.32 9.84 -11.78
CA ARG A 27 -10.62 9.47 -12.34
C ARG A 27 -11.03 10.28 -13.56
N HIS A 28 -10.49 11.48 -13.71
CA HIS A 28 -10.80 12.40 -14.79
C HIS A 28 -9.56 12.65 -15.66
N ARG A 29 -8.73 11.61 -15.80
CA ARG A 29 -7.55 11.63 -16.65
C ARG A 29 -8.00 11.67 -18.10
N GLN A 30 -7.61 12.72 -18.81
CA GLN A 30 -7.85 12.86 -20.24
C GLN A 30 -6.76 12.12 -21.05
N ALA A 31 -7.08 11.78 -22.29
CA ALA A 31 -6.10 11.21 -23.21
C ALA A 31 -4.90 12.17 -23.36
N GLY A 32 -3.68 11.63 -23.39
CA GLY A 32 -2.45 12.43 -23.42
C GLY A 32 -2.01 13.03 -22.07
N PHE A 33 -2.84 13.01 -21.03
CA PHE A 33 -2.44 13.56 -19.73
C PHE A 33 -1.48 12.61 -18.98
N VAL A 34 -0.47 13.21 -18.36
CA VAL A 34 0.56 12.54 -17.58
C VAL A 34 0.44 12.90 -16.10
N ASN A 35 0.91 12.03 -15.21
CA ASN A 35 0.97 12.36 -13.79
C ASN A 35 2.13 13.35 -13.55
N LEU A 36 1.79 14.55 -13.11
CA LEU A 36 2.72 15.66 -12.88
C LEU A 36 3.22 15.73 -11.42
N ASN A 37 2.60 14.97 -10.51
CA ASN A 37 3.06 14.84 -9.12
C ASN A 37 4.18 13.79 -8.97
N CYS A 38 4.57 13.14 -10.05
CA CYS A 38 5.60 12.12 -10.07
C CYS A 38 6.77 12.60 -10.92
N VAL A 39 7.98 12.55 -10.36
CA VAL A 39 9.21 12.84 -11.12
C VAL A 39 9.31 11.84 -12.26
N ARG A 40 9.58 12.31 -13.49
CA ARG A 40 9.72 11.43 -14.66
C ARG A 40 11.15 10.96 -14.80
N CYS A 41 11.29 9.79 -15.43
CA CYS A 41 12.59 9.33 -15.91
C CYS A 41 13.20 10.38 -16.84
N CYS A 42 14.49 10.66 -16.69
CA CYS A 42 15.16 11.66 -17.54
C CYS A 42 15.42 11.19 -18.98
N GLU A 43 15.38 9.88 -19.23
CA GLU A 43 15.59 9.32 -20.57
C GLU A 43 14.58 9.86 -21.60
N PRO A 44 15.04 10.27 -22.80
CA PRO A 44 14.19 10.75 -23.88
C PRO A 44 13.06 9.77 -24.21
N ASN A 45 11.86 10.30 -24.47
CA ASN A 45 10.66 9.53 -24.79
C ASN A 45 10.19 8.54 -23.70
N CYS A 46 10.81 8.52 -22.51
CA CYS A 46 10.36 7.67 -21.42
C CYS A 46 9.17 8.29 -20.68
N THR A 47 8.07 7.54 -20.58
CA THR A 47 6.88 7.96 -19.82
C THR A 47 6.80 7.39 -18.41
N SER A 48 7.81 6.63 -18.01
CA SER A 48 7.85 6.00 -16.70
C SER A 48 8.19 7.02 -15.62
N THR A 49 7.55 6.87 -14.46
CA THR A 49 7.92 7.59 -13.24
C THR A 49 9.33 7.18 -12.81
N ALA A 50 10.17 8.15 -12.48
CA ALA A 50 11.46 7.91 -11.85
C ALA A 50 11.29 7.32 -10.45
N SER A 51 12.14 6.35 -10.14
CA SER A 51 12.22 5.72 -8.82
C SER A 51 13.65 5.43 -8.39
N TYR A 52 14.62 5.56 -9.29
CA TYR A 52 16.04 5.30 -9.08
C TYR A 52 16.83 6.61 -9.14
N GLY A 53 17.89 6.69 -8.35
CA GLY A 53 18.82 7.81 -8.33
C GLY A 53 19.89 7.61 -7.26
N LEU A 54 20.59 8.69 -6.91
CA LEU A 54 21.69 8.64 -5.95
C LEU A 54 21.20 8.90 -4.52
N GLU A 55 21.68 8.12 -3.55
CA GLU A 55 21.25 8.20 -2.14
C GLU A 55 21.63 9.52 -1.46
N ASP A 56 22.78 10.08 -1.83
CA ASP A 56 23.31 11.35 -1.31
C ASP A 56 22.40 12.54 -1.63
N THR A 57 21.91 12.62 -2.87
CA THR A 57 21.04 13.71 -3.35
C THR A 57 19.58 13.42 -3.10
N ARG A 58 19.22 12.16 -2.82
CA ARG A 58 17.84 11.65 -2.76
C ARG A 58 16.97 12.05 -3.96
N ARG A 59 17.59 12.37 -5.10
CA ARG A 59 16.90 12.79 -6.31
C ARG A 59 16.59 11.56 -7.17
N MET A 60 15.31 11.32 -7.42
CA MET A 60 14.88 10.30 -8.39
C MET A 60 15.09 10.82 -9.81
N ILE A 61 15.89 10.13 -10.61
CA ILE A 61 16.33 10.52 -11.95
C ILE A 61 15.84 9.51 -12.99
N HIS A 62 16.00 8.22 -12.72
CA HIS A 62 15.68 7.15 -13.68
C HIS A 62 14.52 6.25 -13.22
N CYS A 63 13.85 5.59 -14.16
CA CYS A 63 12.90 4.51 -13.86
C CYS A 63 13.63 3.16 -13.69
N SER A 64 12.90 2.10 -13.31
CA SER A 64 13.49 0.78 -13.12
C SER A 64 14.15 0.19 -14.36
N LYS A 65 13.68 0.55 -15.56
CA LYS A 65 14.26 0.09 -16.83
C LYS A 65 15.51 0.86 -17.25
N HIS A 66 15.67 2.08 -16.73
CA HIS A 66 16.75 3.00 -17.13
C HIS A 66 17.71 3.30 -15.97
N ARG A 67 17.64 2.52 -14.89
CA ARG A 67 18.57 2.69 -13.75
C ARG A 67 20.01 2.48 -14.21
N ARG A 68 20.91 3.28 -13.67
CA ARG A 68 22.35 3.18 -13.95
C ARG A 68 23.08 2.47 -12.81
N GLU A 69 24.31 2.06 -13.08
CA GLU A 69 25.18 1.52 -12.05
C GLU A 69 25.43 2.58 -10.95
N GLY A 70 25.41 2.15 -9.69
CA GLY A 70 25.46 3.05 -8.53
C GLY A 70 24.11 3.65 -8.11
N GLU A 71 23.04 3.53 -8.90
CA GLU A 71 21.72 4.05 -8.52
C GLU A 71 20.90 3.05 -7.69
N SER A 72 20.31 3.52 -6.61
CA SER A 72 19.38 2.75 -5.78
C SER A 72 17.94 3.23 -5.99
N CYS A 73 16.99 2.39 -5.62
CA CYS A 73 15.59 2.80 -5.60
C CYS A 73 15.31 3.70 -4.38
N LEU A 74 15.10 5.00 -4.61
CA LEU A 74 14.88 6.00 -3.56
C LEU A 74 13.45 6.03 -3.02
N ARG A 75 12.55 5.19 -3.55
CA ARG A 75 11.24 4.98 -2.95
C ARG A 75 11.41 4.33 -1.59
N THR A 76 11.15 5.09 -0.53
CA THR A 76 11.29 4.71 0.89
C THR A 76 10.47 3.50 1.33
N HIS A 77 9.54 3.05 0.48
CA HIS A 77 8.73 1.87 0.73
C HIS A 77 9.16 0.66 -0.10
N LEU A 78 10.18 0.69 -0.96
CA LEU A 78 10.55 -0.48 -1.75
C LEU A 78 11.56 -1.38 -1.03
N CYS A 79 11.51 -2.66 -1.39
CA CYS A 79 12.43 -3.66 -0.91
C CYS A 79 13.86 -3.32 -1.35
N GLN A 80 14.76 -3.19 -0.38
CA GLN A 80 16.17 -2.84 -0.53
C GLN A 80 17.02 -3.96 -1.17
N ASN A 81 16.40 -5.00 -1.73
CA ASN A 81 17.17 -5.99 -2.51
C ASN A 81 17.76 -5.30 -3.76
N LYS A 82 19.09 -5.24 -3.83
CA LYS A 82 19.88 -4.62 -4.89
C LYS A 82 19.60 -5.20 -6.29
N ARG A 83 18.97 -6.37 -6.39
CA ARG A 83 18.57 -7.01 -7.66
C ARG A 83 17.30 -6.46 -8.31
N GLY A 84 16.86 -5.25 -7.96
CA GLY A 84 15.76 -4.56 -8.66
C GLY A 84 14.36 -5.00 -8.23
N CYS A 85 14.20 -5.43 -6.98
CA CYS A 85 12.88 -5.78 -6.46
C CYS A 85 11.99 -4.53 -6.36
N THR A 86 10.86 -4.55 -7.08
CA THR A 86 9.87 -3.45 -7.06
C THR A 86 8.77 -3.63 -5.99
N ARG A 87 8.87 -4.68 -5.16
CA ARG A 87 7.90 -4.93 -4.09
C ARG A 87 8.10 -3.96 -2.95
N ARG A 88 7.01 -3.65 -2.25
CA ARG A 88 7.06 -2.86 -1.02
C ARG A 88 7.88 -3.61 0.05
N GLY A 89 8.83 -2.92 0.68
CA GLY A 89 9.44 -3.33 1.92
C GLY A 89 8.36 -3.38 3.00
N THR A 90 8.28 -4.51 3.70
CA THR A 90 7.29 -4.80 4.74
C THR A 90 7.95 -5.14 6.06
N PHE A 91 9.27 -5.22 6.14
CA PHE A 91 9.99 -5.59 7.35
C PHE A 91 10.86 -4.46 7.87
N ILE A 92 10.82 -4.24 9.18
CA ILE A 92 11.72 -3.35 9.93
C ILE A 92 12.81 -4.17 10.59
N GLN A 93 13.98 -3.58 10.77
CA GLN A 93 15.08 -4.19 11.50
C GLN A 93 14.91 -3.94 12.99
N LEU A 94 15.15 -4.95 13.82
CA LEU A 94 15.28 -4.75 15.27
C LEU A 94 16.66 -4.19 15.59
N LEU A 95 16.68 -3.05 16.27
CA LEU A 95 17.90 -2.52 16.88
C LEU A 95 18.08 -3.27 18.22
N HIS A 96 18.91 -4.32 18.18
CA HIS A 96 19.34 -5.17 19.30
C HIS A 96 18.29 -6.16 19.89
N PRO A 97 18.71 -7.38 20.29
CA PRO A 97 17.84 -8.40 20.89
C PRO A 97 17.55 -8.22 22.38
N THR A 98 18.25 -7.32 23.08
CA THR A 98 18.31 -7.30 24.55
C THR A 98 17.37 -6.34 25.22
N ASP A 99 16.86 -5.33 24.52
CA ASP A 99 15.89 -4.41 25.09
C ASP A 99 14.49 -4.80 24.65
N ASN A 100 13.63 -5.04 25.64
CA ASN A 100 12.18 -5.23 25.49
C ASN A 100 11.45 -3.98 24.93
N SER A 101 12.20 -3.04 24.35
CA SER A 101 11.75 -1.84 23.66
C SER A 101 11.41 -2.20 22.21
N THR A 102 10.11 -2.26 21.93
CA THR A 102 9.51 -2.53 20.61
C THR A 102 9.72 -1.43 19.57
N LYS A 103 10.82 -0.66 19.66
CA LYS A 103 11.16 0.39 18.69
C LYS A 103 12.07 -0.18 17.60
N GLY A 104 11.47 -0.88 16.65
CA GLY A 104 12.16 -1.17 15.38
C GLY A 104 12.35 0.11 14.56
N THR A 105 13.19 0.05 13.52
CA THR A 105 13.43 1.18 12.62
C THR A 105 12.14 1.68 11.96
N GLU A 106 11.94 3.00 11.81
CA GLU A 106 10.79 3.55 11.06
C GLU A 106 10.82 3.16 9.56
N LYS A 107 12.02 2.87 9.04
CA LYS A 107 12.26 2.44 7.67
C LYS A 107 11.93 0.96 7.49
N MET A 108 11.20 0.64 6.42
CA MET A 108 10.93 -0.74 5.98
C MET A 108 11.94 -1.16 4.90
N TYR A 109 12.64 -2.27 5.12
CA TYR A 109 13.81 -2.66 4.33
C TYR A 109 13.50 -3.76 3.31
N PHE A 110 12.84 -4.86 3.70
CA PHE A 110 12.71 -6.03 2.83
C PHE A 110 11.27 -6.46 2.60
N CYS A 111 10.98 -7.09 1.46
CA CYS A 111 9.72 -7.81 1.25
C CYS A 111 9.84 -9.25 1.78
N SER A 112 8.73 -9.98 1.82
CA SER A 112 8.66 -11.35 2.35
C SER A 112 9.58 -12.37 1.67
N LEU A 113 10.03 -12.13 0.43
CA LEU A 113 10.95 -13.04 -0.27
C LEU A 113 12.42 -12.68 -0.14
N HIS A 114 12.75 -11.47 0.29
CA HIS A 114 14.11 -10.95 0.28
C HIS A 114 14.57 -10.51 1.66
N ARG A 115 13.95 -11.05 2.70
CA ARG A 115 14.29 -10.82 4.09
C ARG A 115 15.46 -11.74 4.46
N PRO A 116 16.63 -11.20 4.84
CA PRO A 116 17.77 -12.01 5.27
C PRO A 116 17.44 -12.81 6.54
N ASP A 117 17.93 -14.05 6.67
CA ASP A 117 17.66 -14.87 7.86
C ASP A 117 18.60 -14.58 9.05
N ASN A 118 19.62 -13.75 8.84
CA ASN A 118 20.71 -13.50 9.79
C ASN A 118 20.43 -12.42 10.86
N ILE A 119 19.27 -11.76 10.85
CA ILE A 119 18.89 -10.69 11.79
C ILE A 119 17.42 -10.84 12.19
N GLY A 120 17.05 -10.43 13.40
CA GLY A 120 15.66 -10.36 13.83
C GLY A 120 14.86 -9.33 13.02
N TRP A 121 13.89 -9.80 12.22
CA TRP A 121 13.01 -8.97 11.39
C TRP A 121 11.57 -8.97 11.92
N GLN A 122 10.96 -7.80 11.96
CA GLN A 122 9.54 -7.65 12.31
C GLN A 122 8.77 -6.98 11.18
N PHE A 123 7.45 -7.19 11.09
CA PHE A 123 6.63 -6.50 10.10
C PHE A 123 6.48 -5.00 10.44
N GLY A 124 6.73 -4.13 9.45
CA GLY A 124 6.50 -2.70 9.48
C GLY A 124 5.19 -2.30 8.80
N VAL A 125 4.43 -1.45 9.49
CA VAL A 125 3.14 -0.85 9.10
C VAL A 125 2.08 -1.84 8.57
N GLY A 126 1.25 -2.27 9.50
CA GLY A 126 0.17 -3.25 9.33
C GLY A 126 0.18 -4.12 10.57
N SER A 127 -0.77 -3.87 11.48
CA SER A 127 -0.81 -4.34 12.86
C SER A 127 -0.28 -5.77 12.98
N ARG A 128 0.70 -5.96 13.86
CA ARG A 128 1.12 -7.30 14.26
C ARG A 128 -0.10 -8.03 14.82
N CYS A 129 -0.10 -9.35 14.68
CA CYS A 129 -1.05 -10.17 15.41
C CYS A 129 -0.97 -9.81 16.90
N GLN A 130 -2.12 -9.52 17.53
CA GLN A 130 -2.19 -9.15 18.95
C GLN A 130 -1.89 -10.31 19.90
N GLU A 131 -1.90 -11.55 19.40
CA GLU A 131 -1.45 -12.72 20.15
C GLU A 131 -0.02 -12.56 20.67
N GLN A 132 0.19 -12.82 21.96
CA GLN A 132 1.47 -12.62 22.64
C GLN A 132 2.57 -13.45 21.95
N GLY A 133 3.72 -12.82 21.69
CA GLY A 133 4.85 -13.47 21.01
C GLY A 133 4.64 -13.71 19.50
N CYS A 134 3.48 -13.41 18.92
CA CYS A 134 3.25 -13.62 17.50
C CYS A 134 3.93 -12.54 16.64
N GLN A 135 4.77 -12.97 15.69
CA GLN A 135 5.44 -12.10 14.72
C GLN A 135 4.75 -12.09 13.34
N LYS A 136 3.54 -12.63 13.22
CA LYS A 136 2.80 -12.68 11.96
C LYS A 136 1.98 -11.40 11.75
N HIS A 137 1.81 -11.00 10.49
CA HIS A 137 0.99 -9.85 10.11
C HIS A 137 -0.50 -10.11 10.38
N ALA A 138 -1.18 -9.17 11.03
CA ALA A 138 -2.63 -9.26 11.23
C ALA A 138 -3.37 -8.95 9.93
N SER A 139 -4.26 -9.85 9.56
CA SER A 139 -5.16 -9.67 8.41
C SER A 139 -6.63 -9.86 8.78
N PHE A 140 -6.89 -10.44 9.95
CA PHE A 140 -8.21 -10.78 10.44
C PHE A 140 -8.61 -9.84 11.58
N GLY A 141 -9.87 -9.44 11.63
CA GLY A 141 -10.40 -8.57 12.67
C GLY A 141 -11.91 -8.67 12.74
N VAL A 142 -12.51 -7.84 13.60
CA VAL A 142 -13.95 -7.75 13.75
C VAL A 142 -14.59 -7.31 12.43
N GLN A 143 -15.73 -7.91 12.09
CA GLN A 143 -16.55 -7.53 10.94
C GLN A 143 -16.83 -6.02 10.93
N GLY A 144 -16.68 -5.37 9.77
CA GLY A 144 -16.87 -3.92 9.60
C GLY A 144 -15.66 -3.06 9.98
N SER A 145 -14.75 -3.59 10.80
CA SER A 145 -13.58 -2.85 11.28
C SER A 145 -12.56 -2.54 10.19
N LYS A 146 -11.88 -1.39 10.34
CA LYS A 146 -10.69 -1.00 9.56
C LYS A 146 -9.40 -1.59 10.11
N LYS A 147 -9.41 -2.09 11.35
CA LYS A 147 -8.24 -2.62 12.05
C LYS A 147 -8.22 -4.16 11.94
N ALA A 148 -7.11 -4.69 11.44
CA ALA A 148 -6.80 -6.11 11.57
C ALA A 148 -6.10 -6.35 12.90
N LEU A 149 -6.49 -7.38 13.63
CA LEU A 149 -6.03 -7.67 14.98
C LEU A 149 -5.24 -8.99 15.04
N TYR A 150 -5.62 -9.98 14.24
CA TYR A 150 -5.07 -11.33 14.31
C TYR A 150 -4.55 -11.84 12.96
N CYS A 151 -3.58 -12.74 13.00
CA CYS A 151 -3.14 -13.48 11.83
C CYS A 151 -4.11 -14.63 11.50
N VAL A 152 -3.87 -15.34 10.40
CA VAL A 152 -4.74 -16.45 9.97
C VAL A 152 -4.83 -17.58 11.02
N LEU A 153 -3.79 -17.78 11.82
CA LEU A 153 -3.75 -18.82 12.84
C LEU A 153 -4.42 -18.42 14.15
N HIS A 154 -4.43 -17.12 14.48
CA HIS A 154 -4.96 -16.61 15.74
C HIS A 154 -6.32 -15.91 15.55
N LYS A 155 -6.97 -16.10 14.40
CA LYS A 155 -8.30 -15.56 14.16
C LYS A 155 -9.33 -16.39 14.93
N GLN A 156 -10.33 -15.73 15.51
CA GLN A 156 -11.50 -16.39 16.05
C GLN A 156 -12.52 -16.63 14.92
N LYS A 157 -13.53 -17.48 15.16
CA LYS A 157 -14.60 -17.75 14.17
C LYS A 157 -15.34 -16.48 13.74
N ILE A 158 -15.47 -15.52 14.67
CA ILE A 158 -16.11 -14.21 14.42
C ILE A 158 -15.24 -13.25 13.58
N HIS A 159 -13.95 -13.54 13.38
CA HIS A 159 -13.03 -12.65 12.69
C HIS A 159 -13.00 -12.92 11.19
N CYS A 160 -13.15 -11.84 10.41
CA CYS A 160 -13.10 -11.87 8.96
C CYS A 160 -11.82 -11.21 8.43
N ASN A 161 -11.46 -11.48 7.16
CA ASN A 161 -10.30 -10.84 6.55
C ASN A 161 -10.63 -9.39 6.18
N VAL A 162 -10.27 -8.45 7.07
CA VAL A 162 -10.55 -7.02 6.90
C VAL A 162 -9.59 -6.33 5.92
N LYS A 163 -8.46 -6.99 5.58
CA LYS A 163 -7.48 -6.49 4.59
C LYS A 163 -7.90 -6.86 3.16
N ASN A 164 -8.13 -8.16 2.93
CA ASN A 164 -8.70 -8.68 1.71
C ASN A 164 -10.20 -8.80 1.92
N ARG A 165 -10.90 -7.66 1.71
CA ARG A 165 -12.35 -7.43 1.91
C ARG A 165 -13.23 -8.41 1.11
N ARG A 166 -13.20 -9.68 1.48
CA ARG A 166 -14.09 -10.74 1.01
C ARG A 166 -15.37 -10.72 1.83
N CYS A 167 -16.42 -11.28 1.24
CA CYS A 167 -17.68 -11.49 1.90
C CYS A 167 -17.47 -12.28 3.20
N CYS A 168 -18.11 -11.84 4.28
CA CYS A 168 -17.99 -12.46 5.60
C CYS A 168 -18.84 -13.74 5.74
N ALA A 169 -19.73 -14.02 4.78
CA ALA A 169 -20.51 -15.25 4.75
C ALA A 169 -19.60 -16.50 4.65
N PRO A 170 -19.92 -17.59 5.38
CA PRO A 170 -19.20 -18.85 5.31
C PRO A 170 -19.02 -19.34 3.87
N GLU A 171 -17.85 -19.89 3.54
CA GLU A 171 -17.49 -20.40 2.20
C GLU A 171 -17.65 -19.39 1.03
N CYS A 172 -17.87 -18.10 1.32
CA CYS A 172 -18.01 -17.09 0.27
C CYS A 172 -16.66 -16.44 -0.08
N THR A 173 -16.21 -16.64 -1.32
CA THR A 173 -14.98 -16.04 -1.84
C THR A 173 -15.20 -14.72 -2.58
N SER A 174 -16.47 -14.30 -2.72
CA SER A 174 -16.85 -13.07 -3.42
C SER A 174 -16.31 -11.82 -2.72
N LEU A 175 -16.06 -10.75 -3.48
CA LEU A 175 -15.68 -9.46 -2.90
C LEU A 175 -16.84 -8.84 -2.11
N ALA A 176 -16.53 -8.30 -0.95
CA ALA A 176 -17.47 -7.51 -0.18
C ALA A 176 -17.60 -6.11 -0.80
N VAL A 177 -18.83 -5.71 -1.09
CA VAL A 177 -19.18 -4.38 -1.63
C VAL A 177 -20.41 -3.76 -0.95
N TYR A 178 -21.01 -4.45 0.02
CA TYR A 178 -22.15 -3.99 0.82
C TYR A 178 -21.76 -3.94 2.31
N GLY A 179 -22.27 -2.96 3.04
CA GLY A 179 -22.02 -2.77 4.47
C GLY A 179 -22.69 -1.51 5.03
N CYS A 180 -22.39 -1.19 6.28
CA CYS A 180 -22.86 0.03 6.95
C CYS A 180 -22.08 1.26 6.47
N ASN A 181 -22.75 2.42 6.42
CA ASN A 181 -22.11 3.65 5.95
C ASN A 181 -20.94 4.06 6.88
N GLY A 182 -19.79 4.43 6.31
CA GLY A 182 -18.57 4.79 7.06
C GLY A 182 -17.64 3.63 7.44
N GLU A 183 -18.11 2.38 7.32
CA GLU A 183 -17.37 1.16 7.62
C GLU A 183 -16.76 0.50 6.38
N ASN A 184 -16.03 -0.60 6.57
CA ASN A 184 -15.62 -1.44 5.45
C ASN A 184 -16.80 -2.29 4.95
N PRO A 185 -16.91 -2.55 3.63
CA PRO A 185 -17.88 -3.51 3.13
C PRO A 185 -17.57 -4.90 3.68
N ILE A 186 -18.63 -5.59 4.09
CA ILE A 186 -18.61 -6.87 4.81
C ILE A 186 -19.30 -7.98 4.03
N PHE A 187 -20.24 -7.63 3.13
CA PHE A 187 -21.00 -8.62 2.36
C PHE A 187 -20.92 -8.38 0.86
N CYS A 188 -21.06 -9.46 0.10
CA CYS A 188 -21.28 -9.38 -1.35
C CYS A 188 -22.77 -9.12 -1.63
N ARG A 189 -23.13 -8.96 -2.90
CA ARG A 189 -24.53 -8.74 -3.31
C ARG A 189 -25.48 -9.85 -2.83
N LYS A 190 -25.01 -11.09 -2.76
CA LYS A 190 -25.82 -12.26 -2.37
C LYS A 190 -26.07 -12.38 -0.87
N HIS A 191 -25.20 -11.78 -0.06
CA HIS A 191 -25.23 -11.92 1.40
C HIS A 191 -25.46 -10.57 2.10
N LYS A 192 -25.95 -9.57 1.36
CA LYS A 192 -26.33 -8.30 1.97
C LYS A 192 -27.57 -8.51 2.85
N ASP A 193 -27.78 -7.54 3.73
CA ASP A 193 -29.03 -7.38 4.47
C ASP A 193 -29.72 -6.11 3.94
N ASP A 194 -30.94 -5.83 4.38
CA ASP A 194 -31.72 -4.69 3.90
C ASP A 194 -31.20 -3.35 4.45
N LEU A 195 -30.52 -3.38 5.60
CA LEU A 195 -29.82 -2.22 6.15
C LEU A 195 -28.47 -1.93 5.45
N HIS A 196 -27.96 -2.86 4.63
CA HIS A 196 -26.64 -2.72 4.01
C HIS A 196 -26.69 -1.95 2.68
N VAL A 197 -25.92 -0.87 2.59
CA VAL A 197 -25.78 -0.06 1.38
C VAL A 197 -24.55 -0.48 0.57
N ARG A 198 -24.57 -0.21 -0.74
CA ARG A 198 -23.43 -0.46 -1.62
C ARG A 198 -22.33 0.55 -1.34
N LEU A 199 -21.19 0.10 -0.84
CA LEU A 199 -20.02 0.93 -0.54
C LEU A 199 -19.07 0.94 -1.73
N ILE A 200 -18.89 2.12 -2.33
CA ILE A 200 -17.98 2.34 -3.46
C ILE A 200 -16.61 2.76 -2.92
N ARG A 201 -15.53 2.17 -3.44
CA ARG A 201 -14.16 2.51 -3.03
C ARG A 201 -13.87 4.00 -3.31
N LYS A 202 -13.38 4.72 -2.29
CA LYS A 202 -12.67 6.01 -2.43
C LYS A 202 -11.19 5.76 -2.67
#